data_AF-A0A7W6NBB2-F1
#
_entry.id   AF-A0A7W6NBB2-F1
#
_cell.length_a   1.000
_cell.length_b   1.000
_cell.length_c   1.000
_cell.angle_alpha   90.00
_cell.angle_beta   90.00
_cell.angle_gamma   90.00
#
_symmetry.space_group_name_H-M   'P 1'
#
loop_
_entity.id
_entity.type
_entity.pdbx_description
1 polymer ?
#
loop_
_entity_poly.entity_id
_entity_poly.type
_entity_poly.pdbx_seq_one_letter_code
_entity_poly.pdbx_strand_id
1 'polypeptide(L)'
;MSPTPPLGPRALASYRRLEIEVTALQTALHSSRLTGPVTAPTVDALEAVRRRANKLFCRHAELPFFPPLAYSGPLSQTDLAVHVHRLAAAARQFGAYHADQLGEEDWDAIDDPAGD
;
A
#
# COMPACT_ATOMS: atom_id res chain seq x y z
N MET A 1 21.55 14.21 0.19
CA MET A 1 20.59 13.12 -0.08
C MET A 1 21.27 11.83 0.33
N SER A 2 20.77 11.13 1.34
CA SER A 2 21.27 9.77 1.60
C SER A 2 20.88 8.91 0.40
N PRO A 3 21.81 8.15 -0.20
CA PRO A 3 21.47 7.28 -1.31
C PRO A 3 20.52 6.20 -0.78
N THR A 4 19.25 6.30 -1.16
CA THR A 4 18.28 5.24 -0.89
C THR A 4 18.81 3.95 -1.51
N PRO A 5 18.93 2.85 -0.75
CA PRO A 5 19.51 1.62 -1.30
C PRO A 5 18.65 1.10 -2.47
N PRO A 6 19.27 0.64 -3.57
CA PRO A 6 18.50 0.13 -4.71
C PRO A 6 17.66 -1.09 -4.31
N LEU A 7 16.47 -1.21 -4.91
CA LEU A 7 15.55 -2.30 -4.70
C LEU A 7 15.92 -3.49 -5.56
N GLY A 8 15.98 -4.68 -4.95
CA GLY A 8 16.04 -5.92 -5.71
C GLY A 8 14.68 -6.25 -6.36
N PRO A 9 14.64 -7.16 -7.35
CA PRO A 9 13.42 -7.54 -8.08
C PRO A 9 12.26 -7.95 -7.17
N ARG A 10 12.55 -8.64 -6.06
CA ARG A 10 11.55 -9.04 -5.07
C ARG A 10 10.93 -7.86 -4.33
N ALA A 11 11.71 -6.82 -4.05
CA ALA A 11 11.23 -5.62 -3.37
C ALA A 11 10.35 -4.79 -4.31
N LEU A 12 10.73 -4.65 -5.59
CA LEU A 12 9.91 -4.03 -6.64
C LEU A 12 8.56 -4.75 -6.80
N ALA A 13 8.57 -6.07 -6.96
CA ALA A 13 7.32 -6.85 -7.03
C ALA A 13 6.48 -6.73 -5.75
N SER A 14 7.12 -6.63 -4.58
CA SER A 14 6.42 -6.41 -3.31
C SER A 14 5.78 -5.02 -3.22
N TYR A 15 6.44 -3.99 -3.77
CA TYR A 15 5.91 -2.64 -3.88
C TYR A 15 4.69 -2.59 -4.81
N ARG A 16 4.76 -3.15 -6.02
CA ARG A 16 3.63 -3.19 -6.95
C ARG A 16 2.40 -3.89 -6.35
N ARG A 17 2.60 -5.01 -5.67
CA ARG A 17 1.52 -5.70 -4.94
C ARG A 17 0.95 -4.85 -3.80
N LEU A 18 1.80 -4.11 -3.09
CA LEU A 18 1.36 -3.19 -2.04
C LEU A 18 0.52 -2.06 -2.63
N GLU A 19 0.95 -1.48 -3.75
CA GLU A 19 0.25 -0.40 -4.46
C GLU A 19 -1.16 -0.83 -4.93
N ILE A 20 -1.29 -2.04 -5.48
CA ILE A 20 -2.58 -2.63 -5.86
C ILE A 20 -3.52 -2.76 -4.64
N GLU A 21 -3.02 -3.34 -3.54
CA GLU A 21 -3.83 -3.55 -2.32
C GLU A 21 -4.26 -2.23 -1.67
N VAL A 22 -3.35 -1.25 -1.62
CA VAL A 22 -3.64 0.10 -1.12
C VAL A 22 -4.70 0.78 -1.99
N THR A 23 -4.57 0.69 -3.30
CA THR A 23 -5.54 1.26 -4.24
C THR A 23 -6.91 0.61 -4.08
N ALA A 24 -6.97 -0.72 -3.93
CA ALA A 24 -8.23 -1.42 -3.67
C ALA A 24 -8.92 -0.94 -2.38
N LEU A 25 -8.15 -0.76 -1.29
CA LEU A 25 -8.68 -0.21 -0.03
C LEU A 25 -9.16 1.23 -0.19
N GLN A 26 -8.42 2.07 -0.92
CA GLN A 26 -8.84 3.44 -1.21
C GLN A 26 -10.13 3.47 -2.04
N THR A 27 -10.23 2.66 -3.09
CA THR A 27 -11.44 2.57 -3.92
C THR A 27 -12.64 2.11 -3.09
N ALA A 28 -12.47 1.09 -2.24
CA ALA A 28 -13.54 0.63 -1.35
C ALA A 28 -14.09 1.75 -0.46
N LEU A 29 -13.22 2.62 0.09
CA LEU A 29 -13.63 3.79 0.88
C LEU A 29 -14.43 4.83 0.09
N HIS A 30 -14.14 5.01 -1.20
CA HIS A 30 -14.82 6.01 -2.04
C HIS A 30 -16.12 5.46 -2.66
N SER A 31 -16.18 4.18 -2.98
CA SER A 31 -17.30 3.57 -3.70
C SER A 31 -18.53 3.29 -2.84
N SER A 32 -18.44 3.40 -1.51
CA SER A 32 -19.51 2.96 -0.62
C SER A 32 -19.85 3.99 0.47
N ARG A 33 -21.15 4.23 0.69
CA ARG A 33 -21.65 4.90 1.90
C ARG A 33 -21.52 3.93 3.08
N LEU A 34 -20.28 3.64 3.47
CA LEU A 34 -19.98 2.73 4.58
C LEU A 34 -20.53 3.32 5.87
N THR A 35 -21.34 2.54 6.58
CA THR A 35 -21.86 2.90 7.90
C THR A 35 -21.65 1.74 8.86
N GLY A 36 -21.57 2.05 10.15
CA GLY A 36 -21.36 1.04 11.19
C GLY A 36 -19.90 0.58 11.34
N PRO A 37 -19.67 -0.38 12.26
CA PRO A 37 -18.34 -0.87 12.59
C PRO A 37 -17.68 -1.61 11.43
N VAL A 38 -16.36 -1.51 11.34
CA VAL A 38 -15.55 -2.28 10.37
C VAL A 38 -15.46 -3.73 10.83
N THR A 39 -15.73 -4.65 9.93
CA THR A 39 -15.75 -6.09 10.21
C THR A 39 -14.35 -6.70 10.25
N ALA A 40 -14.22 -7.84 10.93
CA ALA A 40 -12.94 -8.55 11.08
C ALA A 40 -12.21 -8.81 9.74
N PRO A 41 -12.86 -9.25 8.64
CA PRO A 41 -12.17 -9.45 7.36
C PRO A 41 -11.49 -8.18 6.82
N THR A 42 -12.10 -7.01 7.01
CA THR A 42 -11.53 -5.72 6.56
C THR A 42 -10.35 -5.31 7.45
N VAL A 43 -10.47 -5.56 8.77
CA VAL A 43 -9.38 -5.33 9.73
C VAL A 43 -8.19 -6.24 9.42
N ASP A 44 -8.44 -7.53 9.15
CA ASP A 44 -7.41 -8.50 8.81
C ASP A 44 -6.71 -8.15 7.49
N ALA A 45 -7.48 -7.71 6.48
CA ALA A 45 -6.92 -7.21 5.22
C ALA A 45 -6.01 -5.99 5.48
N LEU A 46 -6.49 -4.98 6.21
CA LEU A 46 -5.69 -3.81 6.55
C LEU A 46 -4.40 -4.19 7.30
N GLU A 47 -4.49 -5.07 8.29
CA GLU A 47 -3.35 -5.55 9.08
C GLU A 47 -2.33 -6.30 8.21
N ALA A 48 -2.78 -7.14 7.28
CA ALA A 48 -1.90 -7.83 6.32
C ALA A 48 -1.12 -6.84 5.44
N VAL A 49 -1.80 -5.80 4.93
CA VAL A 49 -1.17 -4.76 4.11
C VAL A 49 -0.15 -3.95 4.93
N ARG A 50 -0.51 -3.55 6.17
CA ARG A 50 0.40 -2.84 7.09
C ARG A 50 1.66 -3.66 7.41
N ARG A 51 1.52 -4.97 7.63
CA ARG A 51 2.68 -5.86 7.84
C ARG A 51 3.59 -5.93 6.62
N ARG A 52 3.02 -5.95 5.41
CA ARG A 52 3.81 -5.94 4.16
C ARG A 52 4.54 -4.61 3.98
N ALA A 53 3.86 -3.50 4.22
CA ALA A 53 4.44 -2.17 4.21
C ALA A 53 5.62 -2.06 5.18
N ASN A 54 5.46 -2.48 6.44
CA ASN A 54 6.56 -2.46 7.41
C ASN A 54 7.78 -3.27 6.96
N LYS A 55 7.58 -4.44 6.34
CA LYS A 55 8.68 -5.25 5.81
C LYS A 55 9.40 -4.55 4.67
N LEU A 56 8.66 -3.86 3.80
CA LEU A 56 9.23 -3.12 2.69
C LEU A 56 9.97 -1.86 3.15
N PHE A 57 9.38 -1.13 4.10
CA PHE A 57 9.90 0.16 4.60
C PHE A 57 10.99 0.01 5.67
N CYS A 58 11.34 -1.20 6.08
CA CYS A 58 12.26 -1.42 7.22
C CYS A 58 13.64 -0.77 7.07
N ARG A 59 14.08 -0.44 5.84
CA ARG A 59 15.36 0.21 5.55
C ARG A 59 15.24 1.73 5.32
N HIS A 60 14.04 2.28 5.50
CA HIS A 60 13.68 3.67 5.25
C HIS A 60 13.28 4.33 6.56
N ALA A 61 14.24 4.97 7.24
CA ALA A 61 14.01 5.58 8.55
C ALA A 61 12.99 6.74 8.52
N GLU A 62 12.82 7.34 7.34
CA GLU A 62 11.91 8.43 7.06
C GLU A 62 10.46 7.99 6.79
N LEU A 63 10.23 6.68 6.61
CA LEU A 63 8.88 6.13 6.41
C LEU A 63 8.27 5.66 7.73
N PRO A 64 6.93 5.73 7.87
CA PRO A 64 6.28 5.34 9.11
C PRO A 64 6.33 3.83 9.33
N PHE A 65 6.48 3.46 10.60
CA PHE A 65 6.16 2.12 11.09
C PHE A 65 4.69 2.04 11.51
N PHE A 66 4.02 0.97 11.11
CA PHE A 66 2.62 0.70 11.42
C PHE A 66 2.52 -0.39 12.50
N PRO A 67 2.36 -0.03 13.80
CA PRO A 67 2.22 -1.03 14.85
C PRO A 67 0.92 -1.84 14.67
N PRO A 68 0.84 -3.08 15.17
CA PRO A 68 -0.39 -3.87 15.14
C PRO A 68 -1.61 -3.07 15.63
N LEU A 69 -2.77 -3.27 15.00
CA LEU A 69 -4.02 -2.64 15.42
C LEU A 69 -4.41 -3.17 16.82
N ALA A 70 -3.91 -2.53 17.89
CA ALA A 70 -4.27 -2.85 19.27
C ALA A 70 -5.56 -2.10 19.65
N TYR A 71 -6.70 -2.58 19.15
CA TYR A 71 -8.00 -2.00 19.48
C TYR A 71 -8.72 -2.88 20.50
N SER A 72 -9.28 -2.25 21.54
CA SER A 72 -10.16 -2.89 22.52
C SER A 72 -11.63 -2.93 22.06
N GLY A 73 -11.93 -2.49 20.84
CA GLY A 73 -13.27 -2.39 20.28
C GLY A 73 -13.28 -2.36 18.74
N PRO A 74 -14.46 -2.32 18.11
CA PRO A 74 -14.57 -2.32 16.65
C PRO A 74 -13.99 -1.04 16.07
N LEU A 75 -13.22 -1.19 14.99
CA LEU A 75 -12.63 -0.07 14.26
C LEU A 75 -13.75 0.73 13.58
N SER A 76 -13.74 2.07 13.70
CA SER A 76 -14.70 2.92 12.99
C SER A 76 -14.32 3.07 11.51
N GLN A 77 -15.29 3.47 10.66
CA GLN A 77 -14.99 3.79 9.26
C GLN A 77 -14.01 4.97 9.13
N THR A 78 -14.08 5.94 10.05
CA THR A 78 -13.14 7.06 10.12
C THR A 78 -11.73 6.57 10.46
N ASP A 79 -11.59 5.67 11.43
CA ASP A 79 -10.29 5.08 11.77
C ASP A 79 -9.71 4.29 10.58
N LEU A 80 -10.55 3.49 9.90
CA LEU A 80 -10.16 2.77 8.68
C LEU A 80 -9.63 3.74 7.62
N ALA A 81 -10.38 4.80 7.33
CA ALA A 81 -9.98 5.81 6.36
C ALA A 81 -8.63 6.45 6.72
N VAL A 82 -8.43 6.81 8.00
CA VAL A 82 -7.16 7.36 8.48
C VAL A 82 -5.99 6.39 8.24
N HIS A 83 -6.17 5.11 8.58
CA HIS A 83 -5.12 4.10 8.37
C HIS A 83 -4.81 3.89 6.89
N VAL A 84 -5.84 3.79 6.04
CA VAL A 84 -5.67 3.60 4.59
C VAL A 84 -4.99 4.82 3.96
N HIS A 85 -5.39 6.05 4.31
CA HIS A 85 -4.76 7.25 3.78
C HIS A 85 -3.31 7.41 4.22
N ARG A 86 -2.98 7.08 5.49
CA ARG A 86 -1.59 7.07 5.97
C ARG A 86 -0.74 6.04 5.23
N LEU A 87 -1.29 4.85 5.00
CA LEU A 87 -0.63 3.79 4.25
C LEU A 87 -0.39 4.20 2.79
N ALA A 88 -1.39 4.83 2.14
CA ALA A 88 -1.26 5.36 0.79
C ALA A 88 -0.22 6.48 0.69
N ALA A 89 -0.18 7.40 1.66
CA ALA A 89 0.85 8.42 1.71
C ALA A 89 2.25 7.83 1.82
N ALA A 90 2.44 6.84 2.71
CA ALA A 90 3.73 6.16 2.88
C ALA A 90 4.15 5.37 1.63
N ALA A 91 3.21 4.67 0.98
CA ALA A 91 3.47 3.96 -0.27
C ALA A 91 3.91 4.92 -1.38
N ARG A 92 3.22 6.06 -1.57
CA ARG A 92 3.64 7.09 -2.54
C ARG A 92 5.01 7.66 -2.25
N GLN A 93 5.32 7.92 -0.98
CA GLN A 93 6.64 8.42 -0.58
C GLN A 93 7.75 7.40 -0.86
N PHE A 94 7.51 6.12 -0.56
CA PHE A 94 8.43 5.04 -0.96
C PHE A 94 8.61 4.98 -2.48
N GLY A 95 7.51 5.06 -3.24
CA GLY A 95 7.57 5.10 -4.70
C GLY A 95 8.40 6.26 -5.22
N ALA A 96 8.26 7.45 -4.63
CA ALA A 96 9.06 8.63 -4.99
C ALA A 96 10.57 8.43 -4.73
N TYR A 97 10.96 7.68 -3.70
CA TYR A 97 12.37 7.35 -3.44
C TYR A 97 12.98 6.39 -4.45
N HIS A 98 12.15 5.67 -5.20
CA HIS A 98 12.55 4.64 -6.15
C HIS A 98 11.98 4.88 -7.54
N ALA A 99 11.63 6.14 -7.86
CA ALA A 99 11.00 6.49 -9.14
C ALA A 99 11.87 6.07 -10.35
N ASP A 100 13.20 6.13 -10.17
CA ASP A 100 14.19 5.69 -11.14
C ASP A 100 14.11 4.20 -11.49
N GLN A 101 13.73 3.37 -10.52
CA GLN A 101 13.67 1.91 -10.64
C GLN A 101 12.26 1.39 -10.94
N LEU A 102 11.24 2.16 -10.55
CA LEU A 102 9.85 1.79 -10.80
C LEU A 102 9.45 2.05 -12.24
N GLY A 103 10.07 3.04 -12.91
CA GLY A 103 9.73 3.43 -14.27
C GLY A 103 8.27 3.85 -14.45
N GLU A 104 7.95 4.40 -15.61
CA GLU A 104 6.58 4.36 -16.12
C GLU A 104 6.36 2.92 -16.59
N GLU A 105 5.76 2.07 -15.75
CA GLU A 105 5.26 0.78 -16.24
C GLU A 105 4.14 1.11 -17.23
N ASP A 106 4.46 0.98 -18.51
CA ASP A 106 3.54 1.10 -19.63
C ASP A 106 2.61 -0.11 -19.60
N TRP A 107 1.60 -0.06 -18.73
CA TRP A 107 0.58 -1.11 -18.60
C TRP A 107 -0.20 -1.34 -19.90
N ASP A 108 -0.11 -0.41 -20.85
CA ASP A 108 -0.69 -0.50 -22.20
C ASP A 108 0.11 -1.46 -23.12
N ALA A 109 1.35 -1.84 -22.77
CA ALA A 109 2.17 -2.75 -23.57
C ALA A 109 1.83 -4.26 -23.40
N ILE A 110 0.89 -4.61 -22.51
CA ILE A 110 0.47 -6.00 -22.26
C ILE A 110 -0.64 -6.46 -23.22
N ASP A 111 -1.30 -5.52 -23.93
CA ASP A 111 -2.43 -5.79 -24.81
C ASP A 111 -2.09 -5.80 -26.32
N ASP A 112 -0.83 -6.03 -26.70
CA ASP A 112 -0.49 -6.32 -28.10
C ASP A 112 -0.37 -7.84 -28.32
N PRO A 113 -1.45 -8.56 -28.68
CA PRO A 113 -1.34 -9.86 -29.29
C PRO A 113 -0.81 -9.64 -30.72
N ALA A 114 0.51 -9.46 -30.86
CA ALA A 114 1.17 -9.73 -32.13
C ALA A 114 0.74 -11.15 -32.56
N GLY A 115 0.00 -11.37 -33.63
CA GLY A 115 0.03 -10.65 -34.88
C GLY A 115 1.05 -11.29 -35.81
N ASP A 116 0.92 -12.61 -36.04
CA ASP A 116 0.93 -13.28 -37.36
C ASP A 116 0.36 -14.71 -37.19
#